data_AF-A0A414ZCS8-F1
#
_entry.id   AF-A0A414ZCS8-F1
#
_cell.length_a   1.000
_cell.length_b   1.000
_cell.length_c   1.000
_cell.angle_alpha   90.00
_cell.angle_beta   90.00
_cell.angle_gamma   90.00
#
_symmetry.space_group_name_H-M   'P 1'
#
loop_
_entity.id
_entity.type
_entity.pdbx_description
1 polymer ?
#
loop_
_entity_poly.entity_id
_entity_poly.type
_entity_poly.pdbx_seq_one_letter_code
_entity_poly.pdbx_strand_id
1 'polypeptide(L)'
;MEMKFCQSCGMPLTSNEVCGTNADGSLSADYCTYCYQNGKFTQDCTMDEMIEHCAQFVEEFNKDSEQKVTKEEAIAMMKQEFPKLKRWQN
;
A
#
# COMPACT_ATOMS: atom_id res chain seq x y z
N MET A 1 -1.47 8.16 18.28
CA MET A 1 -1.03 8.43 16.91
C MET A 1 -1.83 7.52 16.01
N GLU A 2 -2.62 8.06 15.08
CA GLU A 2 -3.34 7.25 14.11
C GLU A 2 -2.33 6.69 13.11
N MET A 3 -2.21 5.36 13.05
CA MET A 3 -1.38 4.71 12.05
C MET A 3 -2.11 4.80 10.71
N LYS A 4 -1.53 5.57 9.78
CA LYS A 4 -2.09 5.72 8.44
C LYS A 4 -1.56 4.63 7.54
N PHE A 5 -2.42 4.13 6.66
CA PHE A 5 -2.06 3.11 5.68
C PHE A 5 -2.33 3.64 4.29
N CYS A 6 -1.50 3.24 3.34
CA CYS A 6 -1.67 3.57 1.95
C CYS A 6 -3.01 3.03 1.44
N GLN A 7 -3.86 3.92 0.96
CA GLN A 7 -5.19 3.65 0.41
C GLN A 7 -5.13 3.03 -1.00
N SER A 8 -4.01 2.37 -1.35
CA SER A 8 -3.80 1.63 -2.59
C SER A 8 -3.21 0.25 -2.30
N CYS A 9 -2.12 0.17 -1.54
CA CYS A 9 -1.42 -1.09 -1.26
C CYS A 9 -1.49 -1.56 0.21
N GLY A 10 -2.14 -0.80 1.09
CA GLY A 10 -2.20 -1.09 2.53
C GLY A 10 -0.88 -0.88 3.28
N MET A 11 0.18 -0.38 2.63
CA MET A 11 1.48 -0.16 3.27
C MET A 11 1.39 0.91 4.38
N PRO A 12 1.98 0.69 5.57
CA PRO A 12 2.02 1.68 6.64
C PRO A 12 2.76 2.95 6.20
N LEU A 13 2.13 4.11 6.37
CA LEU A 13 2.71 5.42 6.13
C LEU A 13 3.36 5.92 7.42
N THR A 14 4.48 5.28 7.80
CA THR A 14 5.18 5.55 9.06
C THR A 14 6.00 6.85 9.04
N SER A 15 6.32 7.38 7.86
CA SER A 15 7.21 8.54 7.71
C SER A 15 6.97 9.26 6.38
N ASN A 16 7.39 10.52 6.32
CA ASN A 16 7.26 11.34 5.11
C ASN A 16 7.99 10.77 3.89
N GLU A 17 9.09 10.03 4.11
CA GLU A 17 9.88 9.41 3.04
C GLU A 17 9.12 8.31 2.29
N VAL A 18 8.19 7.64 2.97
CA VAL A 18 7.34 6.62 2.35
C VAL A 18 6.04 7.21 1.79
N CYS A 19 5.73 8.47 2.08
CA CYS A 19 4.56 9.16 1.54
C CYS A 19 4.79 9.56 0.07
N GLY A 20 3.75 9.42 -0.74
CA GLY A 20 3.77 9.83 -2.15
C GLY A 20 3.71 11.34 -2.31
N THR A 21 3.67 11.81 -3.56
CA THR A 21 3.55 13.25 -3.87
C THR A 21 2.31 13.56 -4.71
N ASN A 22 1.66 14.68 -4.38
CA ASN A 22 0.56 15.26 -5.14
C ASN A 22 1.08 16.03 -6.36
N ALA A 23 0.17 16.45 -7.24
CA ALA A 23 0.53 17.16 -8.47
C ALA A 23 1.22 18.52 -8.21
N ASP A 24 0.99 19.10 -7.04
CA ASP A 24 1.60 20.35 -6.56
C ASP A 24 2.96 20.15 -5.85
N GLY A 25 3.42 18.89 -5.74
CA GLY A 25 4.65 18.53 -5.04
C GLY A 25 4.49 18.36 -3.52
N SER A 26 3.30 18.54 -2.95
CA SER A 26 3.03 18.26 -1.53
C SER A 26 2.97 16.75 -1.26
N LEU A 27 3.18 16.33 0.00
CA LEU A 27 3.11 14.92 0.38
C LEU A 27 1.66 14.41 0.39
N SER A 28 1.46 13.21 -0.12
CA SER A 28 0.19 12.50 -0.06
C SER A 28 -0.03 11.94 1.34
N ALA A 29 -1.17 12.27 1.94
CA ALA A 29 -1.58 11.75 3.24
C ALA A 29 -2.20 10.34 3.16
N ASP A 30 -2.62 9.93 1.96
CA ASP A 30 -3.36 8.69 1.71
C ASP A 30 -2.53 7.65 0.94
N TYR A 31 -1.49 8.06 0.20
CA TYR A 31 -0.78 7.16 -0.70
C TYR A 31 0.72 7.16 -0.44
N CYS A 32 1.36 6.00 -0.63
CA CYS A 32 2.81 5.87 -0.52
C CYS A 32 3.53 6.26 -1.81
N THR A 33 4.83 6.52 -1.71
CA THR A 33 5.71 6.89 -2.83
C THR A 33 5.77 5.81 -3.91
N TYR A 34 5.57 4.54 -3.56
CA TYR A 34 5.58 3.45 -4.55
C TYR A 34 4.29 3.37 -5.36
N CYS A 35 3.16 3.84 -4.81
CA CYS A 35 1.87 3.77 -5.47
C CYS A 35 1.49 5.07 -6.18
N TYR A 36 1.92 6.23 -5.65
CA TYR A 36 1.44 7.53 -6.11
C TYR A 36 2.54 8.59 -6.06
N GLN A 37 2.82 9.19 -7.20
CA GLN A 37 3.81 10.26 -7.34
C GLN A 37 3.32 11.32 -8.33
N ASN A 38 3.64 12.58 -8.05
CA ASN A 38 3.34 13.72 -8.90
C ASN A 38 1.85 13.80 -9.29
N GLY A 39 0.96 13.43 -8.36
CA GLY A 39 -0.47 13.47 -8.59
C GLY A 39 -1.04 12.32 -9.42
N LYS A 40 -0.27 11.25 -9.64
CA LYS A 40 -0.68 10.10 -10.46
C LYS A 40 -0.25 8.79 -9.82
N PHE A 41 -1.05 7.75 -10.06
CA PHE A 41 -0.62 6.39 -9.72
C PHE A 41 0.53 5.98 -10.62
N THR A 42 1.57 5.42 -10.02
CA THR A 42 2.80 4.99 -10.72
C THR A 42 2.58 3.70 -11.51
N GLN A 43 1.55 2.93 -11.16
CA GLN A 43 1.20 1.66 -11.78
C GLN A 43 -0.29 1.62 -12.11
N ASP A 44 -0.60 1.31 -13.36
CA ASP A 44 -1.94 1.01 -13.82
C ASP A 44 -2.15 -0.51 -13.78
N CYS A 45 -2.65 -0.99 -12.65
CA CYS A 45 -2.91 -2.39 -12.40
C CYS A 45 -4.26 -2.54 -11.70
N THR A 46 -4.84 -3.73 -11.85
CA THR A 46 -6.05 -4.16 -11.16
C THR A 46 -5.76 -4.44 -9.69
N MET A 47 -6.83 -4.54 -8.89
CA MET A 47 -6.71 -4.85 -7.46
C MET A 47 -5.99 -6.19 -7.24
N ASP A 48 -6.33 -7.23 -7.99
CA ASP A 48 -5.71 -8.55 -7.86
C ASP A 48 -4.22 -8.51 -8.21
N GLU A 49 -3.83 -7.80 -9.28
CA GLU A 49 -2.41 -7.62 -9.64
C GLU A 49 -1.64 -6.87 -8.55
N MET A 50 -2.23 -5.84 -7.94
CA MET A 50 -1.61 -5.14 -6.81
C MET A 50 -1.45 -6.07 -5.61
N ILE A 51 -2.43 -6.93 -5.32
CA ILE A 51 -2.34 -7.91 -4.23
C ILE A 51 -1.19 -8.88 -4.48
N GLU A 52 -1.08 -9.43 -5.69
CA GLU A 52 0.00 -10.34 -6.03
C GLU A 52 1.37 -9.64 -5.95
N HIS A 53 1.47 -8.40 -6.43
CA HIS A 53 2.68 -7.60 -6.32
C HIS A 53 3.05 -7.36 -4.84
N CYS A 54 2.13 -6.86 -4.01
CA CYS A 54 2.36 -6.65 -2.58
C CYS A 54 2.73 -7.95 -1.86
N ALA A 55 2.13 -9.07 -2.25
CA ALA A 55 2.42 -10.38 -1.69
C ALA A 55 3.87 -10.84 -1.94
N GLN A 56 4.55 -10.34 -2.98
CA GLN A 56 5.98 -10.61 -3.21
C GLN A 56 6.89 -9.94 -2.17
N PHE A 57 6.43 -8.84 -1.55
CA PHE A 57 7.21 -8.10 -0.56
C PHE A 57 6.88 -8.51 0.88
N VAL A 58 5.96 -9.46 1.09
CA VAL A 58 5.57 -9.95 2.42
C VAL A 58 6.76 -10.51 3.19
N GLU A 59 7.70 -11.16 2.52
CA GLU A 59 8.93 -11.64 3.16
C GLU A 59 9.79 -10.50 3.71
N GLU A 60 9.86 -9.36 3.01
CA GLU A 60 10.55 -8.17 3.51
C GLU A 60 9.83 -7.59 4.73
N PHE A 61 8.49 -7.47 4.67
CA PHE A 61 7.70 -7.03 5.84
C PHE A 61 7.86 -7.97 7.04
N ASN A 62 7.94 -9.28 6.82
CA ASN A 62 8.13 -10.27 7.86
C ASN A 62 9.51 -10.23 8.54
N LYS A 63 10.52 -9.61 7.91
CA LYS A 63 11.85 -9.44 8.53
C LYS A 63 11.79 -8.41 9.66
N ASP A 64 11.01 -7.35 9.45
CA ASP A 64 10.86 -6.24 10.40
C ASP A 64 9.66 -6.40 11.35
N SER A 65 8.78 -7.37 11.09
CA SER A 65 7.60 -7.66 11.90
C SER A 65 7.85 -8.81 12.88
N GLU A 66 7.39 -8.66 14.13
CA GLU A 66 7.35 -9.76 15.12
C GLU A 66 6.40 -10.90 14.69
N GLN A 67 5.40 -10.58 13.85
CA GLN A 67 4.47 -11.54 13.29
C GLN A 67 4.82 -11.84 11.84
N LYS A 68 5.17 -13.10 11.57
CA LYS A 68 5.41 -13.61 10.22
C LYS A 68 4.11 -14.14 9.65
N VAL A 69 3.65 -13.53 8.56
CA VAL A 69 2.51 -14.03 7.80
C VAL A 69 3.00 -14.69 6.52
N THR A 70 2.40 -15.81 6.14
CA THR A 70 2.71 -16.41 4.84
C THR A 70 2.21 -15.52 3.70
N LYS A 71 2.78 -15.71 2.50
CA LYS A 71 2.30 -15.03 1.29
C LYS A 71 0.80 -15.23 1.08
N GLU A 72 0.30 -16.44 1.31
CA GLU A 72 -1.11 -16.80 1.15
C GLU A 72 -2.01 -16.09 2.16
N GLU A 73 -1.60 -16.03 3.43
CA GLU A 73 -2.32 -15.28 4.47
C GLU A 73 -2.35 -13.78 4.16
N ALA A 74 -1.23 -13.21 3.73
CA ALA A 74 -1.17 -11.80 3.34
C ALA A 74 -2.09 -11.51 2.14
N ILE A 75 -2.11 -12.37 1.13
CA ILE A 75 -3.05 -12.26 0.00
C ILE A 75 -4.50 -12.29 0.50
N ALA A 76 -4.85 -13.23 1.39
CA ALA A 76 -6.20 -13.33 1.93
C ALA A 76 -6.60 -12.07 2.71
N MET A 77 -5.70 -11.53 3.53
CA MET A 77 -5.90 -10.28 4.25
C MET A 77 -6.06 -9.10 3.29
N MET A 78 -5.17 -8.96 2.31
CA MET A 78 -5.23 -7.90 1.31
C MET A 78 -6.52 -7.98 0.48
N LYS A 79 -7.01 -9.18 0.12
CA LYS A 79 -8.29 -9.35 -0.57
C LYS A 79 -9.50 -8.88 0.24
N GLN A 80 -9.42 -8.91 1.58
CA GLN A 80 -10.47 -8.40 2.45
C GLN A 80 -10.34 -6.89 2.70
N GLU A 81 -9.12 -6.36 2.75
CA GLU A 81 -8.86 -4.96 3.09
C GLU A 81 -8.82 -4.05 1.86
N PHE A 82 -8.28 -4.50 0.72
CA PHE A 82 -8.14 -3.68 -0.48
C PHE A 82 -9.48 -3.14 -1.01
N PRO A 83 -10.59 -3.91 -1.04
CA PRO A 83 -11.90 -3.38 -1.41
C PRO A 83 -12.39 -2.22 -0.54
N LYS A 84 -11.81 -2.02 0.65
CA LYS A 84 -12.13 -0.91 1.58
C LYS A 84 -11.21 0.31 1.38
N LEU A 85 -10.19 0.22 0.53
CA LEU A 85 -9.25 1.31 0.28
C LEU A 85 -9.78 2.24 -0.81
N LYS A 86 -9.52 3.54 -0.67
CA LYS A 86 -10.03 4.58 -1.59
C LYS A 86 -9.73 4.32 -3.08
N ARG A 87 -8.59 3.71 -3.42
CA ARG A 87 -8.25 3.40 -4.83
C ARG A 87 -9.19 2.35 -5.45
N TRP A 88 -9.66 1.41 -4.64
CA TRP A 88 -10.42 0.24 -5.10
C TRP A 88 -11.90 0.30 -4.72
N GLN A 89 -12.28 1.24 -3.85
CA GLN A 89 -13.67 1.60 -3.59
C GLN A 89 -14.26 2.28 -4.83
N ASN A 90 -15.12 1.54 -5.54
CA ASN A 90 -16.02 2.07 -6.56
C ASN A 90 -17.32 2.57 -5.92
#